data_AF-A0A936DTK0-F1
#
_entry.id   AF-A0A936DTK0-F1
#
_cell.length_a   1.000
_cell.length_b   1.000
_cell.length_c   1.000
_cell.angle_alpha   90.00
_cell.angle_beta   90.00
_cell.angle_gamma   90.00
#
_symmetry.space_group_name_H-M   'P 1'
#
loop_
_entity.id
_entity.type
_entity.pdbx_description
1 polymer ?
#
loop_
_entity_poly.entity_id
_entity_poly.type
_entity_poly.pdbx_seq_one_letter_code
_entity_poly.pdbx_strand_id
1 'polypeptide(L)'
;MAEAQYFKRLNFQKEQKLLEAVSLFNSWLDELLIAGISQLQHDPDKLNEIASRMVDYGAPGIARKLRMIPERIAKGSNWMEFTFQQLGEFYLVVRSFKNIVALNEFEKEDLLNYCGIPFTKTSFSESSFYTDDWLYLGTVSEKEDKLIVNRNWFYGLNCKSCVLFLEFQFNRFVPIKQFKNGSIYKSSVQFYPSASPQRIKEMQSESSYLASEYFIKSHTIESALDLYCERISINPLLKQYCFILNSVKFTSHQESWYLKSESGQLIRLTNSIAEIQQLLTYTANIQNVIIGEYENNSLNVFSVIMDYEIVSIMQ
;
A
#
# COMPACT_ATOMS: atom_id res chain seq x y z
N MET A 1 23.75 31.94 -10.03
CA MET A 1 23.42 30.55 -10.43
C MET A 1 21.97 30.35 -10.09
N ALA A 2 21.12 29.94 -11.04
CA ALA A 2 19.74 29.58 -10.70
C ALA A 2 19.79 28.40 -9.72
N GLU A 3 19.14 28.53 -8.58
CA GLU A 3 19.06 27.44 -7.59
C GLU A 3 18.36 26.26 -8.27
N ALA A 4 19.00 25.07 -8.26
CA ALA A 4 18.46 23.90 -8.93
C ALA A 4 17.17 23.47 -8.23
N GLN A 5 16.05 23.49 -8.97
CA GLN A 5 14.76 23.02 -8.51
C GLN A 5 14.58 21.56 -8.92
N TYR A 6 14.45 20.66 -7.95
CA TYR A 6 14.38 19.22 -8.18
C TYR A 6 12.97 18.72 -8.47
N PHE A 7 11.95 19.34 -7.87
CA PHE A 7 10.55 18.93 -7.97
C PHE A 7 9.73 19.94 -8.77
N LYS A 8 9.28 19.55 -9.97
CA LYS A 8 8.47 20.41 -10.85
C LYS A 8 7.17 20.91 -10.21
N ARG A 9 6.58 20.13 -9.29
CA ARG A 9 5.30 20.45 -8.64
C ARG A 9 5.42 21.34 -7.41
N LEU A 10 6.62 21.47 -6.83
CA LEU A 10 6.83 22.31 -5.66
C LEU A 10 7.28 23.68 -6.13
N ASN A 11 6.83 24.74 -5.46
CA ASN A 11 7.52 26.02 -5.62
C ASN A 11 8.85 25.97 -4.84
N PHE A 12 9.75 26.91 -5.14
CA PHE A 12 11.08 26.92 -4.54
C PHE A 12 11.05 26.93 -3.00
N GLN A 13 10.19 27.75 -2.38
CA GLN A 13 10.08 27.83 -0.91
C GLN A 13 9.62 26.51 -0.27
N LYS A 14 8.66 25.80 -0.87
CA LYS A 14 8.19 24.50 -0.38
C LYS A 14 9.25 23.43 -0.55
N GLU A 15 9.99 23.45 -1.65
CA GLU A 15 11.11 22.53 -1.88
C GLU A 15 12.20 22.75 -0.85
N GLN A 16 12.62 24.00 -0.60
CA GLN A 16 13.64 24.29 0.41
C GLN A 16 13.21 23.83 1.81
N LYS A 17 11.96 24.11 2.21
CA LYS A 17 11.43 23.60 3.50
C LYS A 17 11.47 22.08 3.57
N LEU A 18 11.10 21.39 2.50
CA LEU A 18 11.13 19.93 2.48
C LEU A 18 12.57 19.39 2.61
N LEU A 19 13.54 20.00 1.92
CA LEU A 19 14.96 19.65 2.01
C LEU A 19 15.52 19.92 3.41
N GLU A 20 15.14 21.03 4.05
CA GLU A 20 15.46 21.32 5.45
C GLU A 20 14.86 20.28 6.41
N ALA A 21 13.62 19.84 6.16
CA ALA A 21 12.97 18.76 6.91
C ALA A 21 13.81 17.49 6.86
N VAL A 22 14.23 17.08 5.66
CA VAL A 22 15.03 15.87 5.45
C VAL A 22 16.39 15.97 6.13
N SER A 23 17.04 17.13 6.09
CA SER A 23 18.32 17.36 6.76
C SER A 23 18.19 17.23 8.28
N LEU A 24 17.19 17.89 8.86
CA LEU A 24 16.88 17.79 10.30
C LEU A 24 16.56 16.34 10.69
N PHE A 25 15.76 15.66 9.88
CA PHE A 25 15.35 14.28 10.12
C PHE A 25 16.53 13.31 10.02
N ASN A 26 17.45 13.50 9.07
CA ASN A 26 18.68 12.71 8.98
C ASN A 26 19.52 12.83 10.25
N SER A 27 19.76 14.04 10.73
CA SER A 27 20.55 14.27 11.94
C SER A 27 19.92 13.59 13.16
N TRP A 28 18.60 13.68 13.30
CA TRP A 28 17.88 12.99 14.36
C TRP A 28 17.95 11.45 14.24
N LEU A 29 17.84 10.89 13.02
CA LEU A 29 18.01 9.45 12.80
C LEU A 29 19.42 8.99 13.16
N ASP A 30 20.45 9.74 12.78
CA ASP A 30 21.85 9.42 13.10
C ASP A 30 22.08 9.47 14.63
N GLU A 31 21.54 10.48 15.32
CA GLU A 31 21.56 10.55 16.79
C GLU A 31 20.86 9.36 17.45
N LEU A 32 19.68 8.98 16.94
CA LEU A 32 18.92 7.85 17.47
C LEU A 32 19.69 6.53 17.30
N LEU A 33 20.36 6.33 16.17
CA LEU A 33 21.17 5.15 15.91
C LEU A 33 22.37 5.07 16.86
N ILE A 34 23.04 6.19 17.14
CA ILE A 34 24.15 6.27 18.09
C ILE A 34 23.67 6.03 19.54
N ALA A 35 22.57 6.68 19.94
CA ALA A 35 22.03 6.58 21.28
C ALA A 35 21.33 5.24 21.58
N GLY A 36 20.95 4.51 20.53
CA GLY A 36 20.24 3.25 20.61
C GLY A 36 18.72 3.39 20.57
N ILE A 37 18.05 2.41 19.97
CA ILE A 37 16.60 2.42 19.72
C ILE A 37 15.77 2.29 21.01
N SER A 38 16.38 1.83 22.12
CA SER A 38 15.73 1.83 23.44
C SER A 38 15.27 3.22 23.87
N GLN A 39 15.89 4.29 23.36
CA GLN A 39 15.46 5.66 23.63
C GLN A 39 14.01 5.93 23.21
N LEU A 40 13.51 5.25 22.17
CA LEU A 40 12.12 5.38 21.73
C LEU A 40 11.10 4.90 22.77
N GLN A 41 11.53 4.04 23.71
CA GLN A 41 10.68 3.59 24.82
C GLN A 41 10.70 4.56 26.00
N HIS A 42 11.78 5.35 26.15
CA HIS A 42 12.01 6.20 27.31
C HIS A 42 11.63 7.66 27.07
N ASP A 43 11.58 8.11 25.81
CA ASP A 43 11.30 9.51 25.45
C ASP A 43 10.31 9.60 24.27
N PRO A 44 9.02 9.30 24.49
CA PRO A 44 7.99 9.44 23.47
C PRO A 44 7.73 10.91 23.08
N ASP A 45 8.07 11.87 23.94
CA ASP A 45 7.88 13.30 23.68
C ASP A 45 8.83 13.80 22.59
N LYS A 46 10.08 13.34 22.58
CA LYS A 46 11.04 13.64 21.50
C LYS A 46 10.55 13.16 20.13
N LEU A 47 9.89 12.00 20.05
CA LEU A 47 9.26 11.54 18.80
C LEU A 47 8.15 12.49 18.34
N ASN A 48 7.30 12.95 19.25
CA ASN A 48 6.23 13.90 18.96
C ASN A 48 6.77 15.27 18.54
N GLU A 49 7.87 15.72 19.14
CA GLU A 49 8.56 16.95 18.74
C GLU A 49 9.04 16.87 17.29
N ILE A 50 9.77 15.79 16.93
CA ILE A 50 10.25 15.58 15.57
C ILE A 50 9.10 15.44 14.58
N ALA A 51 8.04 14.70 14.93
CA ALA A 51 6.85 14.59 14.10
C ALA A 51 6.18 15.97 13.86
N SER A 52 6.14 16.83 14.88
CA SER A 52 5.59 18.18 14.75
C SER A 52 6.43 19.05 13.81
N ARG A 53 7.76 19.01 13.96
CA ARG A 53 8.68 19.66 13.02
C ARG A 53 8.48 19.14 11.59
N MET A 54 8.32 17.84 11.38
CA MET A 54 8.04 17.30 10.04
C MET A 54 6.77 17.89 9.43
N VAL A 55 5.72 18.17 10.21
CA VAL A 55 4.53 18.89 9.71
C VAL A 55 4.87 20.32 9.31
N ASP A 56 5.59 21.06 10.16
CA ASP A 56 5.93 22.46 9.93
C ASP A 56 6.77 22.69 8.66
N TYR A 57 7.64 21.73 8.35
CA TYR A 57 8.49 21.73 7.16
C TYR A 57 7.85 21.06 5.93
N GLY A 58 6.60 20.61 6.02
CA GLY A 58 5.84 20.11 4.88
C GLY A 58 6.02 18.62 4.55
N ALA A 59 6.42 17.80 5.52
CA ALA A 59 6.50 16.35 5.45
C ALA A 59 5.51 15.63 6.40
N PRO A 60 4.18 15.92 6.34
CA PRO A 60 3.20 15.33 7.24
C PRO A 60 3.08 13.80 7.13
N GLY A 61 3.46 13.20 6.00
CA GLY A 61 3.52 11.74 5.83
C GLY A 61 4.55 11.08 6.73
N ILE A 62 5.72 11.70 6.92
CA ILE A 62 6.76 11.25 7.85
C ILE A 62 6.26 11.40 9.29
N ALA A 63 5.65 12.55 9.60
CA ALA A 63 5.07 12.81 10.92
C ALA A 63 4.06 11.74 11.35
N ARG A 64 3.15 11.34 10.45
CA ARG A 64 2.17 10.30 10.71
C ARG A 64 2.84 8.96 11.04
N LYS A 65 3.85 8.55 10.27
CA LYS A 65 4.60 7.30 10.52
C LYS A 65 5.35 7.32 11.85
N LEU A 66 5.96 8.46 12.23
CA LEU A 66 6.61 8.61 13.52
C LEU A 66 5.63 8.42 14.68
N ARG A 67 4.42 8.95 14.57
CA ARG A 67 3.37 8.83 15.60
C ARG A 67 2.83 7.41 15.78
N MET A 68 2.98 6.53 14.78
CA MET A 68 2.61 5.12 14.92
C MET A 68 3.58 4.31 15.80
N ILE A 69 4.83 4.78 15.96
CA ILE A 69 5.86 4.05 16.71
C ILE A 69 5.48 3.93 18.21
N PRO A 70 5.15 5.01 18.94
CA PRO A 70 4.74 4.91 20.34
C PRO A 70 3.50 4.03 20.54
N GLU A 71 2.52 4.12 19.64
CA GLU A 71 1.31 3.29 19.69
C GLU A 71 1.63 1.80 19.57
N ARG A 72 2.60 1.45 18.70
CA ARG A 72 3.04 0.07 18.55
C ARG A 72 3.85 -0.42 19.75
N ILE A 73 4.74 0.43 20.28
CA ILE A 73 5.50 0.14 21.51
C ILE A 73 4.55 -0.16 22.67
N ALA A 74 3.51 0.66 22.85
CA ALA A 74 2.51 0.48 23.90
C ALA A 74 1.73 -0.84 23.79
N LYS A 75 1.53 -1.37 22.57
CA LYS A 75 0.88 -2.67 22.33
C LYS A 75 1.79 -3.87 22.64
N GLY A 76 3.11 -3.68 22.79
CA GLY A 76 4.06 -4.67 23.30
C GLY A 76 4.47 -5.80 22.36
N SER A 77 3.61 -6.26 21.45
CA SER A 77 3.94 -7.34 20.51
C SER A 77 4.53 -6.84 19.19
N ASN A 78 5.62 -7.47 18.75
CA ASN A 78 6.33 -7.20 17.49
C ASN A 78 6.66 -5.72 17.24
N TRP A 79 6.80 -4.91 18.30
CA TRP A 79 7.06 -3.48 18.16
C TRP A 79 8.44 -3.21 17.60
N MET A 80 9.46 -4.00 18.01
CA MET A 80 10.83 -3.85 17.50
C MET A 80 10.88 -4.04 15.99
N GLU A 81 10.31 -5.14 15.49
CA GLU A 81 10.25 -5.44 14.06
C GLU A 81 9.57 -4.31 13.28
N PHE A 82 8.40 -3.86 13.75
CA PHE A 82 7.69 -2.72 13.15
C PHE A 82 8.54 -1.44 13.15
N THR A 83 9.16 -1.11 14.29
CA THR A 83 9.99 0.09 14.43
C THR A 83 11.21 0.04 13.51
N PHE A 84 11.91 -1.08 13.43
CA PHE A 84 13.05 -1.26 12.52
C PHE A 84 12.63 -1.13 11.06
N GLN A 85 11.47 -1.67 10.69
CA GLN A 85 10.94 -1.49 9.35
C GLN A 85 10.68 -0.01 9.03
N GLN A 86 10.04 0.73 9.95
CA GLN A 86 9.83 2.17 9.76
C GLN A 86 11.15 2.96 9.69
N LEU A 87 12.12 2.66 10.56
CA LEU A 87 13.44 3.31 10.54
C LEU A 87 14.21 3.01 9.24
N GLY A 88 14.12 1.78 8.73
CA GLY A 88 14.71 1.39 7.45
C GLY A 88 14.11 2.18 6.28
N GLU A 89 12.79 2.29 6.22
CA GLU A 89 12.11 3.12 5.22
C GLU A 89 12.49 4.60 5.34
N PHE A 90 12.56 5.15 6.55
CA PHE A 90 12.98 6.53 6.79
C PHE A 90 14.40 6.78 6.28
N TYR A 91 15.32 5.87 6.58
CA TYR A 91 16.70 5.97 6.12
C TYR A 91 16.78 5.91 4.59
N LEU A 92 16.03 5.01 3.96
CA LEU A 92 15.94 4.93 2.51
C LEU A 92 15.47 6.26 1.92
N VAL A 93 14.38 6.83 2.42
CA VAL A 93 13.83 8.11 1.93
C VAL A 93 14.84 9.23 2.07
N VAL A 94 15.48 9.37 3.23
CA VAL A 94 16.52 10.36 3.47
C VAL A 94 17.70 10.20 2.49
N ARG A 95 18.13 8.97 2.23
CA ARG A 95 19.19 8.67 1.26
C ARG A 95 18.77 8.99 -0.17
N SER A 96 17.51 8.73 -0.54
CA SER A 96 16.95 9.10 -1.85
C SER A 96 16.95 10.62 -2.06
N PHE A 97 16.58 11.42 -1.05
CA PHE A 97 16.68 12.88 -1.12
C PHE A 97 18.14 13.37 -1.24
N LYS A 98 19.10 12.72 -0.59
CA LYS A 98 20.52 13.05 -0.76
C LYS A 98 21.02 12.79 -2.19
N ASN A 99 20.41 11.81 -2.87
CA ASN A 99 20.73 11.43 -4.26
C ASN A 99 19.70 11.95 -5.28
N ILE A 100 18.94 12.98 -4.94
CA ILE A 100 17.78 13.46 -5.72
C ILE A 100 18.08 13.78 -7.19
N VAL A 101 19.32 14.19 -7.50
CA VAL A 101 19.79 14.50 -8.86
C VAL A 101 19.78 13.28 -9.77
N ALA A 102 20.02 12.08 -9.21
CA ALA A 102 20.04 10.84 -9.96
C ALA A 102 18.64 10.24 -10.16
N LEU A 103 17.64 10.73 -9.42
CA LEU A 103 16.28 10.20 -9.48
C LEU A 103 15.54 10.73 -10.71
N ASN A 104 14.77 9.84 -11.34
CA ASN A 104 13.84 10.21 -12.39
C ASN A 104 12.57 10.86 -11.79
N GLU A 105 11.76 11.46 -12.67
CA GLU A 105 10.59 12.23 -12.23
C GLU A 105 9.53 11.38 -11.50
N PHE A 106 9.41 10.10 -11.83
CA PHE A 106 8.45 9.21 -11.17
C PHE A 106 8.91 8.81 -9.76
N GLU A 107 10.21 8.55 -9.58
CA GLU A 107 10.80 8.29 -8.26
C GLU A 107 10.67 9.52 -7.35
N LYS A 108 10.84 10.72 -7.91
CA LYS A 108 10.61 11.97 -7.18
C LYS A 108 9.16 12.11 -6.73
N GLU A 109 8.19 11.74 -7.56
CA GLU A 109 6.78 11.73 -7.19
C GLU A 109 6.46 10.69 -6.10
N ASP A 110 7.12 9.53 -6.12
CA ASP A 110 7.03 8.54 -5.04
C ASP A 110 7.54 9.12 -3.70
N LEU A 111 8.64 9.89 -3.71
CA LEU A 111 9.13 10.59 -2.52
C LEU A 111 8.14 11.65 -2.01
N LEU A 112 7.58 12.47 -2.90
CA LEU A 112 6.57 13.47 -2.52
C LEU A 112 5.35 12.80 -1.90
N ASN A 113 4.86 11.70 -2.49
CA ASN A 113 3.74 10.94 -1.95
C ASN A 113 4.08 10.34 -0.57
N TYR A 114 5.30 9.83 -0.37
CA TYR A 114 5.76 9.34 0.94
C TYR A 114 5.78 10.46 2.00
N CYS A 115 6.25 11.65 1.64
CA CYS A 115 6.24 12.83 2.49
C CYS A 115 4.84 13.39 2.77
N GLY A 116 3.79 12.85 2.14
CA GLY A 116 2.41 13.29 2.32
C GLY A 116 2.06 14.52 1.47
N ILE A 117 2.74 14.71 0.34
CA ILE A 117 2.45 15.75 -0.65
C ILE A 117 1.75 15.07 -1.85
N PRO A 118 0.42 14.90 -1.81
CA PRO A 118 -0.29 14.12 -2.83
C PRO A 118 -0.22 14.80 -4.19
N PHE A 119 -0.34 13.99 -5.24
CA PHE A 119 -0.59 14.47 -6.58
C PHE A 119 -2.06 14.91 -6.70
N THR A 120 -2.29 16.16 -7.08
CA THR A 120 -3.65 16.74 -7.14
C THR A 120 -4.39 16.32 -8.41
N LYS A 121 -5.72 16.16 -8.33
CA LYS A 121 -6.57 15.73 -9.47
C LYS A 121 -6.45 16.65 -10.70
N THR A 122 -6.14 17.93 -10.50
CA THR A 122 -5.95 18.96 -11.54
C THR A 122 -4.61 18.85 -12.29
N SER A 123 -3.67 18.04 -11.80
CA SER A 123 -2.33 17.90 -12.39
C SER A 123 -2.25 16.79 -13.44
N PHE A 124 -3.34 16.09 -13.71
CA PHE A 124 -3.39 15.03 -14.73
C PHE A 124 -3.62 15.64 -16.12
N SER A 125 -2.78 15.26 -17.08
CA SER A 125 -3.03 15.54 -18.50
C SER A 125 -4.20 14.70 -19.01
N GLU A 126 -5.02 15.23 -19.91
CA GLU A 126 -6.11 14.49 -20.57
C GLU A 126 -5.59 13.44 -21.59
N SER A 127 -4.29 13.44 -21.90
CA SER A 127 -3.70 12.57 -22.94
C SER A 127 -3.18 11.21 -22.44
N SER A 128 -3.32 10.86 -21.16
CA SER A 128 -2.69 9.67 -20.56
C SER A 128 -3.70 8.70 -19.97
N PHE A 129 -4.58 8.18 -20.82
CA PHE A 129 -5.55 7.15 -20.46
C PHE A 129 -5.09 5.77 -20.91
N TYR A 130 -5.31 4.76 -20.07
CA TYR A 130 -5.13 3.35 -20.40
C TYR A 130 -6.49 2.66 -20.32
N THR A 131 -6.93 2.07 -21.43
CA THR A 131 -8.21 1.36 -21.52
C THR A 131 -8.01 -0.13 -21.28
N ASP A 132 -8.82 -0.71 -20.40
CA ASP A 132 -8.87 -2.15 -20.16
C ASP A 132 -10.30 -2.57 -19.75
N ASP A 133 -10.49 -3.88 -19.68
CA ASP A 133 -11.63 -4.52 -19.06
C ASP A 133 -11.23 -4.88 -17.63
N TRP A 134 -11.72 -4.10 -16.66
CA TRP A 134 -11.30 -4.19 -15.26
C TRP A 134 -12.24 -5.08 -14.46
N LEU A 135 -11.80 -6.29 -14.13
CA LEU A 135 -12.53 -7.20 -13.25
C LEU A 135 -12.36 -6.74 -11.80
N TYR A 136 -13.46 -6.45 -11.11
CA TYR A 136 -13.43 -6.07 -9.70
C TYR A 136 -13.15 -7.27 -8.80
N LEU A 137 -12.10 -7.17 -7.98
CA LEU A 137 -11.63 -8.24 -7.10
C LEU A 137 -12.20 -8.15 -5.69
N GLY A 138 -12.50 -6.95 -5.21
CA GLY A 138 -12.97 -6.71 -3.85
C GLY A 138 -12.36 -5.47 -3.22
N THR A 139 -12.71 -5.24 -1.96
CA THR A 139 -12.31 -4.05 -1.20
C THR A 139 -11.74 -4.42 0.16
N VAL A 140 -10.69 -3.68 0.55
CA VAL A 140 -10.18 -3.65 1.92
C VAL A 140 -10.50 -2.28 2.52
N SER A 141 -11.21 -2.27 3.64
CA SER A 141 -11.58 -1.04 4.34
C SER A 141 -10.74 -0.84 5.60
N GLU A 142 -10.05 0.29 5.69
CA GLU A 142 -9.27 0.67 6.86
C GLU A 142 -9.84 1.94 7.49
N LYS A 143 -9.97 1.95 8.82
CA LYS A 143 -10.46 3.11 9.56
C LYS A 143 -9.30 3.82 10.27
N GLU A 144 -9.03 5.06 9.86
CA GLU A 144 -8.09 6.00 10.49
C GLU A 144 -8.90 7.12 11.18
N ASP A 145 -9.12 7.03 12.50
CA ASP A 145 -9.95 7.97 13.28
C ASP A 145 -11.38 8.17 12.74
N LYS A 146 -11.59 9.30 12.04
CA LYS A 146 -12.86 9.70 11.39
C LYS A 146 -12.86 9.41 9.88
N LEU A 147 -11.74 8.99 9.33
CA LEU A 147 -11.56 8.67 7.93
C LEU A 147 -11.66 7.16 7.73
N ILE A 148 -12.49 6.73 6.78
CA ILE A 148 -12.48 5.37 6.25
C ILE A 148 -11.81 5.43 4.88
N VAL A 149 -10.80 4.59 4.67
CA VAL A 149 -10.11 4.41 3.39
C VAL A 149 -10.57 3.08 2.80
N ASN A 150 -11.24 3.12 1.66
CA ASN A 150 -11.60 1.93 0.90
C ASN A 150 -10.58 1.72 -0.22
N ARG A 151 -9.92 0.57 -0.19
CA ARG A 151 -8.96 0.10 -1.19
C ARG A 151 -9.65 -0.87 -2.13
N ASN A 152 -10.19 -0.36 -3.23
CA ASN A 152 -10.87 -1.15 -4.24
C ASN A 152 -9.84 -1.71 -5.24
N TRP A 153 -9.73 -3.03 -5.33
CA TRP A 153 -8.79 -3.72 -6.21
C TRP A 153 -9.49 -4.21 -7.48
N PHE A 154 -8.83 -3.99 -8.63
CA PHE A 154 -9.28 -4.46 -9.94
C PHE A 154 -8.15 -5.18 -10.66
N TYR A 155 -8.49 -6.12 -11.53
CA TYR A 155 -7.57 -6.82 -12.40
C TYR A 155 -7.87 -6.50 -13.87
N GLY A 156 -6.89 -6.00 -14.60
CA GLY A 156 -7.04 -5.75 -16.03
C GLY A 156 -6.94 -7.04 -16.83
N LEU A 157 -8.00 -7.39 -17.55
CA LEU A 157 -8.04 -8.64 -18.31
C LEU A 157 -7.09 -8.63 -19.50
N ASN A 158 -6.72 -7.47 -20.05
CA ASN A 158 -5.75 -7.36 -21.14
C ASN A 158 -4.33 -7.18 -20.59
N CYS A 159 -4.12 -6.25 -19.65
CA CYS A 159 -2.79 -5.98 -19.10
C CYS A 159 -2.27 -7.06 -18.13
N LYS A 160 -3.15 -7.94 -17.63
CA LYS A 160 -2.84 -8.99 -16.66
C LYS A 160 -2.18 -8.44 -15.38
N SER A 161 -2.59 -7.25 -14.95
CA SER A 161 -2.06 -6.57 -13.77
C SER A 161 -3.19 -6.02 -12.90
N CYS A 162 -2.95 -5.98 -11.59
CA CYS A 162 -3.85 -5.35 -10.64
C CYS A 162 -3.67 -3.83 -10.60
N VAL A 163 -4.75 -3.12 -10.32
CA VAL A 163 -4.79 -1.68 -10.06
C VAL A 163 -5.61 -1.37 -8.82
N LEU A 164 -5.29 -0.25 -8.18
CA LEU A 164 -5.85 0.18 -6.90
C LEU A 164 -6.58 1.52 -7.05
N PHE A 165 -7.86 1.52 -6.75
CA PHE A 165 -8.68 2.74 -6.63
C PHE A 165 -8.97 3.03 -5.15
N LEU A 166 -8.50 4.19 -4.67
CA LEU A 166 -8.70 4.62 -3.29
C LEU A 166 -9.91 5.56 -3.17
N GLU A 167 -10.80 5.24 -2.25
CA GLU A 167 -11.91 6.12 -1.86
C GLU A 167 -11.80 6.50 -0.38
N PHE A 168 -12.00 7.79 -0.11
CA PHE A 168 -11.82 8.39 1.21
C PHE A 168 -13.18 8.88 1.72
N GLN A 169 -13.63 8.34 2.85
CA GLN A 169 -14.90 8.67 3.47
C GLN A 169 -14.66 9.29 4.86
N PHE A 170 -14.73 10.62 4.96
CA PHE A 170 -14.54 11.38 6.21
C PHE A 170 -15.77 11.37 7.13
N ASN A 171 -16.93 10.97 6.59
CA ASN A 171 -18.17 10.81 7.33
C ASN A 171 -19.06 9.82 6.55
N ARG A 172 -19.88 9.05 7.25
CA ARG A 172 -20.76 8.01 6.67
C ARG A 172 -21.73 8.51 5.59
N PHE A 173 -21.90 9.83 5.48
CA PHE A 173 -22.78 10.48 4.51
C PHE A 173 -22.12 10.80 3.17
N VAL A 174 -20.78 10.73 3.08
CA VAL A 174 -20.11 10.87 1.79
C VAL A 174 -20.37 9.58 1.02
N PRO A 175 -21.07 9.63 -0.12
CA PRO A 175 -21.32 8.44 -0.93
C PRO A 175 -20.01 7.94 -1.52
N ILE A 176 -19.79 6.63 -1.42
CA ILE A 176 -18.71 5.92 -2.09
C ILE A 176 -19.28 5.13 -3.26
N LYS A 177 -18.46 4.85 -4.27
CA LYS A 177 -18.84 3.99 -5.37
C LYS A 177 -19.05 2.58 -4.85
N GLN A 178 -20.06 1.92 -5.41
CA GLN A 178 -20.37 0.54 -5.12
C GLN A 178 -19.96 -0.30 -6.32
N PHE A 179 -19.06 -1.24 -6.08
CA PHE A 179 -18.60 -2.19 -7.09
C PHE A 179 -19.17 -3.57 -6.78
N LYS A 180 -19.55 -4.30 -7.83
CA LYS A 180 -20.16 -5.62 -7.69
C LYS A 180 -19.12 -6.69 -7.99
N ASN A 181 -18.98 -7.66 -7.08
CA ASN A 181 -18.06 -8.79 -7.25
C ASN A 181 -18.35 -9.54 -8.55
N GLY A 182 -17.29 -9.93 -9.26
CA GLY A 182 -17.38 -10.62 -10.55
C GLY A 182 -17.82 -9.73 -11.72
N SER A 183 -18.06 -8.43 -11.50
CA SER A 183 -18.33 -7.50 -12.60
C SER A 183 -17.05 -7.03 -13.28
N ILE A 184 -17.12 -6.90 -14.61
CA ILE A 184 -16.11 -6.26 -15.44
C ILE A 184 -16.56 -4.83 -15.73
N TYR A 185 -15.66 -3.87 -15.53
CA TYR A 185 -15.83 -2.46 -15.80
C TYR A 185 -14.99 -2.07 -17.02
N LYS A 186 -15.64 -1.72 -18.13
CA LYS A 186 -14.93 -1.25 -19.33
C LYS A 186 -14.60 0.22 -19.13
N SER A 187 -13.33 0.53 -18.85
CA SER A 187 -12.96 1.89 -18.48
C SER A 187 -11.56 2.28 -18.89
N SER A 188 -11.43 3.55 -19.25
CA SER A 188 -10.16 4.25 -19.44
C SER A 188 -9.74 4.88 -18.12
N VAL A 189 -8.61 4.42 -17.57
CA VAL A 189 -8.08 4.89 -16.28
C VAL A 189 -6.82 5.73 -16.47
N GLN A 190 -6.53 6.59 -15.51
CA GLN A 190 -5.26 7.32 -15.43
C GLN A 190 -4.50 6.88 -14.19
N PHE A 191 -3.21 6.56 -14.36
CA PHE A 191 -2.34 6.20 -13.25
C PHE A 191 -1.73 7.43 -12.58
N TYR A 192 -1.68 7.41 -11.26
CA TYR A 192 -0.85 8.36 -10.52
C TYR A 192 0.63 8.15 -10.92
N PRO A 193 1.41 9.23 -11.14
CA PRO A 193 2.84 9.12 -11.42
C PRO A 193 3.56 8.37 -10.29
N SER A 194 4.32 7.34 -10.68
CA SER A 194 5.10 6.48 -9.79
C SER A 194 6.05 5.64 -10.64
N ALA A 195 7.22 5.28 -10.10
CA ALA A 195 8.13 4.36 -10.76
C ALA A 195 7.51 2.95 -10.87
N SER A 196 6.53 2.65 -10.01
CA SER A 196 5.81 1.38 -9.93
C SER A 196 4.30 1.66 -9.91
N PRO A 197 3.71 2.12 -11.03
CA PRO A 197 2.34 2.59 -11.06
C PRO A 197 1.36 1.45 -10.79
N GLN A 198 0.44 1.67 -9.85
CA GLN A 198 -0.71 0.78 -9.57
C GLN A 198 -1.95 1.57 -9.15
N ARG A 199 -1.78 2.77 -8.59
CA ARG A 199 -2.89 3.61 -8.15
C ARG A 199 -3.50 4.33 -9.34
N ILE A 200 -4.81 4.22 -9.48
CA ILE A 200 -5.59 4.92 -10.50
C ILE A 200 -6.37 6.08 -9.89
N LYS A 201 -6.55 7.13 -10.69
CA LYS A 201 -7.27 8.35 -10.31
C LYS A 201 -8.75 8.11 -10.06
N GLU A 202 -9.37 7.31 -10.93
CA GLU A 202 -10.82 7.13 -10.99
C GLU A 202 -11.14 5.81 -11.69
N MET A 203 -12.17 5.11 -11.21
CA MET A 203 -12.79 3.98 -11.90
C MET A 203 -14.23 4.32 -12.25
N GLN A 204 -14.63 4.22 -13.52
CA GLN A 204 -16.02 4.47 -13.92
C GLN A 204 -16.90 3.27 -13.55
N SER A 205 -18.04 3.52 -12.92
CA SER A 205 -18.96 2.47 -12.45
C SER A 205 -20.15 2.21 -13.39
N GLU A 206 -20.36 3.06 -14.39
CA GLU A 206 -21.58 3.08 -15.21
C GLU A 206 -21.60 2.01 -16.31
N SER A 207 -20.43 1.62 -16.84
CA SER A 207 -20.29 0.63 -17.90
C SER A 207 -19.75 -0.69 -17.36
N SER A 208 -20.62 -1.46 -16.70
CA SER A 208 -20.26 -2.78 -16.16
C SER A 208 -21.25 -3.88 -16.50
N TYR A 209 -20.76 -5.12 -16.54
CA TYR A 209 -21.56 -6.32 -16.70
C TYR A 209 -20.98 -7.44 -15.84
N LEU A 210 -21.84 -8.38 -15.42
CA LEU A 210 -21.38 -9.61 -14.77
C LEU A 210 -20.65 -10.48 -15.79
N ALA A 211 -19.44 -10.89 -15.45
CA ALA A 211 -18.68 -11.79 -16.30
C ALA A 211 -19.27 -13.20 -16.25
N SER A 212 -19.56 -13.78 -17.42
CA SER A 212 -19.96 -15.19 -17.51
C SER A 212 -18.75 -16.13 -17.36
N GLU A 213 -17.61 -15.72 -17.91
CA GLU A 213 -16.32 -16.41 -17.80
C GLU A 213 -15.20 -15.37 -17.85
N TYR A 214 -14.11 -15.61 -17.13
CA TYR A 214 -12.91 -14.78 -17.15
C TYR A 214 -11.68 -15.60 -16.74
N PHE A 215 -10.51 -15.17 -17.22
CA PHE A 215 -9.23 -15.76 -16.85
C PHE A 215 -8.38 -14.75 -16.08
N ILE A 216 -8.07 -15.10 -14.83
CA ILE A 216 -7.12 -14.38 -13.99
C ILE A 216 -5.83 -15.19 -13.88
N LYS A 217 -4.71 -14.52 -14.12
CA LYS A 217 -3.40 -15.13 -13.89
C LYS A 217 -3.17 -15.20 -12.38
N SER A 218 -3.07 -16.41 -11.85
CA SER A 218 -2.75 -16.68 -10.45
C SER A 218 -1.34 -17.27 -10.33
N HIS A 219 -0.79 -17.19 -9.13
CA HIS A 219 0.61 -17.43 -8.83
C HIS A 219 0.76 -18.34 -7.62
N THR A 220 1.84 -19.12 -7.55
CA THR A 220 2.24 -19.71 -6.26
C THR A 220 2.75 -18.60 -5.35
N ILE A 221 2.84 -18.87 -4.05
CA ILE A 221 3.39 -17.91 -3.07
C ILE A 221 4.78 -17.40 -3.49
N GLU A 222 5.66 -18.30 -3.94
CA GLU A 222 7.02 -17.99 -4.34
C GLU A 222 7.03 -17.04 -5.54
N SER A 223 6.31 -17.39 -6.60
CA SER A 223 6.25 -16.55 -7.80
C SER A 223 5.58 -15.19 -7.54
N ALA A 224 4.62 -15.11 -6.62
CA ALA A 224 4.03 -13.84 -6.20
C ALA A 224 5.03 -12.97 -5.41
N LEU A 225 5.83 -13.59 -4.54
CA LEU A 225 6.92 -12.91 -3.83
C LEU A 225 8.01 -12.44 -4.78
N ASP A 226 8.38 -13.21 -5.79
CA ASP A 226 9.35 -12.82 -6.82
C ASP A 226 8.86 -11.59 -7.60
N LEU A 227 7.60 -11.60 -8.04
CA LEU A 227 6.98 -10.45 -8.69
C LEU A 227 6.92 -9.22 -7.78
N TYR A 228 6.62 -9.41 -6.49
CA TYR A 228 6.67 -8.33 -5.52
C TYR A 228 8.09 -7.77 -5.36
N CYS A 229 9.11 -8.65 -5.27
CA CYS A 229 10.52 -8.29 -5.21
C CYS A 229 10.95 -7.43 -6.43
N GLU A 230 10.54 -7.82 -7.64
CA GLU A 230 10.76 -7.03 -8.84
C GLU A 230 10.14 -5.63 -8.71
N ARG A 231 8.92 -5.53 -8.18
CA ARG A 231 8.22 -4.24 -8.02
C ARG A 231 8.86 -3.34 -6.97
N ILE A 232 9.31 -3.87 -5.84
CA ILE A 232 9.99 -3.09 -4.80
C ILE A 232 11.44 -2.75 -5.18
N SER A 233 12.06 -3.50 -6.08
CA SER A 233 13.38 -3.14 -6.63
C SER A 233 13.33 -1.84 -7.45
N ILE A 234 12.15 -1.53 -8.03
CA ILE A 234 11.88 -0.30 -8.78
C ILE A 234 11.37 0.81 -7.86
N ASN A 235 10.40 0.50 -6.99
CA ASN A 235 9.86 1.45 -6.01
C ASN A 235 9.82 0.80 -4.62
N PRO A 236 10.84 0.99 -3.79
CA PRO A 236 10.88 0.36 -2.47
C PRO A 236 9.91 1.01 -1.46
N LEU A 237 9.19 2.07 -1.84
CA LEU A 237 8.15 2.72 -1.03
C LEU A 237 6.74 2.15 -1.30
N LEU A 238 6.65 1.11 -2.14
CA LEU A 238 5.41 0.41 -2.43
C LEU A 238 4.89 -0.33 -1.18
N LYS A 239 3.76 0.13 -0.65
CA LYS A 239 3.20 -0.38 0.61
C LYS A 239 2.35 -1.64 0.44
N GLN A 240 1.37 -1.56 -0.47
CA GLN A 240 0.43 -2.63 -0.73
C GLN A 240 0.65 -3.22 -2.11
N TYR A 241 0.47 -4.53 -2.23
CA TYR A 241 0.47 -5.24 -3.50
C TYR A 241 -0.61 -6.32 -3.52
N CYS A 242 -1.31 -6.47 -4.65
CA CYS A 242 -2.36 -7.48 -4.75
C CYS A 242 -1.76 -8.84 -5.11
N PHE A 243 -1.96 -9.81 -4.24
CA PHE A 243 -1.59 -11.20 -4.46
C PHE A 243 -2.81 -11.98 -4.96
N ILE A 244 -2.63 -12.71 -6.06
CA ILE A 244 -3.62 -13.65 -6.60
C ILE A 244 -2.98 -15.03 -6.60
N LEU A 245 -3.34 -15.84 -5.61
CA LEU A 245 -2.62 -17.06 -5.25
C LEU A 245 -3.39 -18.32 -5.62
N ASN A 246 -2.70 -19.31 -6.17
CA ASN A 246 -3.19 -20.68 -6.34
C ASN A 246 -2.34 -21.65 -5.52
N SER A 247 -2.77 -22.92 -5.43
CA SER A 247 -2.01 -24.00 -4.79
C SER A 247 -1.54 -23.69 -3.36
N VAL A 248 -2.43 -23.07 -2.58
CA VAL A 248 -2.20 -22.71 -1.18
C VAL A 248 -3.11 -23.49 -0.24
N LYS A 249 -2.63 -23.76 0.97
CA LYS A 249 -3.38 -24.40 2.05
C LYS A 249 -3.32 -23.54 3.30
N PHE A 250 -4.43 -23.49 4.04
CA PHE A 250 -4.44 -22.86 5.36
C PHE A 250 -3.73 -23.74 6.38
N THR A 251 -2.92 -23.13 7.23
CA THR A 251 -2.31 -23.78 8.38
C THR A 251 -2.23 -22.81 9.56
N SER A 252 -2.13 -23.32 10.77
CA SER A 252 -2.00 -22.52 11.98
C SER A 252 -0.80 -22.94 12.80
N HIS A 253 -0.14 -21.96 13.42
CA HIS A 253 0.95 -22.17 14.35
C HIS A 253 0.94 -21.08 15.42
N GLN A 254 1.03 -21.45 16.70
CA GLN A 254 1.05 -20.52 17.83
C GLN A 254 0.00 -19.40 17.71
N GLU A 255 -1.27 -19.80 17.54
CA GLU A 255 -2.44 -18.91 17.42
C GLU A 255 -2.45 -17.96 16.20
N SER A 256 -1.44 -18.02 15.34
CA SER A 256 -1.42 -17.31 14.06
C SER A 256 -1.81 -18.23 12.90
N TRP A 257 -2.45 -17.65 11.88
CA TRP A 257 -2.82 -18.34 10.66
C TRP A 257 -1.89 -17.98 9.51
N TYR A 258 -1.71 -18.93 8.60
CA TYR A 258 -0.80 -18.82 7.46
C TYR A 258 -1.41 -19.48 6.22
N LEU A 259 -1.03 -18.96 5.06
CA LEU A 259 -1.08 -19.73 3.81
C LEU A 259 0.24 -20.45 3.63
N LYS A 260 0.16 -21.71 3.24
CA LYS A 260 1.30 -22.58 2.95
C LYS A 260 1.25 -23.04 1.49
N SER A 261 2.34 -22.87 0.76
CA SER A 261 2.50 -23.41 -0.59
C SER A 261 2.84 -24.91 -0.57
N GLU A 262 2.83 -25.56 -1.73
CA GLU A 262 3.28 -26.95 -1.87
C GLU A 262 4.76 -27.14 -1.51
N SER A 263 5.61 -26.14 -1.76
CA SER A 263 7.03 -26.18 -1.39
C SER A 263 7.27 -26.03 0.12
N GLY A 264 6.27 -25.53 0.84
CA GLY A 264 6.32 -25.26 2.28
C GLY A 264 6.55 -23.79 2.66
N GLN A 265 6.66 -22.88 1.69
CA GLN A 265 6.72 -21.43 1.94
C GLN A 265 5.45 -20.97 2.68
N LEU A 266 5.63 -20.07 3.65
CA LEU A 266 4.55 -19.54 4.48
C LEU A 266 4.38 -18.03 4.27
N ILE A 267 3.13 -17.58 4.23
CA ILE A 267 2.75 -16.17 4.40
C ILE A 267 1.76 -16.07 5.56
N ARG A 268 2.04 -15.16 6.50
CA ARG A 268 1.17 -14.93 7.65
C ARG A 268 -0.10 -14.19 7.23
N LEU A 269 -1.24 -14.61 7.76
CA LEU A 269 -2.53 -13.96 7.55
C LEU A 269 -2.81 -12.93 8.65
N THR A 270 -3.34 -11.77 8.27
CA THR A 270 -3.82 -10.73 9.21
C THR A 270 -5.32 -10.76 9.42
N ASN A 271 -6.02 -11.63 8.69
CA ASN A 271 -7.45 -11.82 8.82
C ASN A 271 -7.88 -12.14 10.26
N SER A 272 -9.06 -11.67 10.65
CA SER A 272 -9.67 -12.02 11.93
C SER A 272 -10.02 -13.51 11.98
N ILE A 273 -10.20 -14.06 13.19
CA ILE A 273 -10.58 -15.48 13.35
C ILE A 273 -11.91 -15.78 12.63
N ALA A 274 -12.87 -14.84 12.64
CA ALA A 274 -14.15 -14.99 11.95
C ALA A 274 -13.97 -15.05 10.42
N GLU A 275 -13.13 -14.18 9.87
CA GLU A 275 -12.79 -14.18 8.44
C GLU A 275 -12.07 -15.48 8.04
N ILE A 276 -11.16 -15.98 8.87
CA ILE A 276 -10.48 -17.27 8.65
C ILE A 276 -11.49 -18.43 8.62
N GLN A 277 -12.46 -18.46 9.53
CA GLN A 277 -13.51 -19.49 9.54
C GLN A 277 -14.35 -19.46 8.25
N GLN A 278 -14.68 -18.25 7.76
CA GLN A 278 -15.36 -18.07 6.48
C GLN A 278 -14.49 -18.59 5.32
N LEU A 279 -13.20 -18.24 5.29
CA LEU A 279 -12.25 -18.71 4.28
C LEU A 279 -12.07 -20.22 4.26
N LEU A 280 -12.00 -20.88 5.41
CA LEU A 280 -11.90 -22.34 5.50
C LEU A 280 -13.15 -23.03 4.94
N THR A 281 -14.32 -22.42 5.11
CA THR A 281 -15.58 -22.93 4.55
C THR A 281 -15.57 -22.87 3.03
N TYR A 282 -15.06 -21.78 2.47
CA TYR A 282 -14.89 -21.60 1.02
C TYR A 282 -13.82 -22.52 0.44
N THR A 283 -12.75 -22.78 1.19
CA THR A 283 -11.58 -23.47 0.64
C THR A 283 -11.55 -24.99 0.82
N ALA A 284 -12.61 -25.58 1.37
CA ALA A 284 -12.62 -26.99 1.80
C ALA A 284 -12.46 -28.02 0.66
N ASN A 285 -12.94 -27.77 -0.57
CA ASN A 285 -13.14 -28.83 -1.58
C ASN A 285 -12.70 -28.49 -3.03
N ILE A 286 -11.98 -27.38 -3.27
CA ILE A 286 -11.72 -26.88 -4.64
C ILE A 286 -10.27 -26.38 -4.80
N GLN A 287 -9.75 -26.39 -6.04
CA GLN A 287 -8.56 -25.61 -6.40
C GLN A 287 -8.91 -24.12 -6.39
N ASN A 288 -8.90 -23.52 -5.20
CA ASN A 288 -9.30 -22.14 -5.02
C ASN A 288 -8.17 -21.18 -5.39
N VAL A 289 -8.57 -20.03 -5.96
CA VAL A 289 -7.68 -18.88 -6.07
C VAL A 289 -7.98 -17.94 -4.93
N ILE A 290 -6.97 -17.57 -4.15
CA ILE A 290 -7.06 -16.65 -3.02
C ILE A 290 -6.58 -15.28 -3.46
N ILE A 291 -7.36 -14.24 -3.18
CA ILE A 291 -7.01 -12.86 -3.50
C ILE A 291 -6.83 -12.09 -2.20
N GLY A 292 -5.66 -11.48 -2.03
CA GLY A 292 -5.36 -10.70 -0.85
C GLY A 292 -4.46 -9.50 -1.11
N GLU A 293 -4.45 -8.60 -0.15
CA GLU A 293 -3.56 -7.46 -0.11
C GLU A 293 -2.35 -7.82 0.76
N TYR A 294 -1.17 -7.84 0.13
CA TYR A 294 0.10 -8.09 0.80
C TYR A 294 0.72 -6.78 1.25
N GLU A 295 1.00 -6.70 2.55
CA GLU A 295 1.61 -5.54 3.20
C GLU A 295 2.39 -6.03 4.43
N ASN A 296 3.60 -5.51 4.64
CA ASN A 296 4.44 -5.81 5.81
C ASN A 296 4.62 -7.32 6.09
N ASN A 297 5.00 -8.09 5.05
CA ASN A 297 5.23 -9.53 5.13
C ASN A 297 4.01 -10.36 5.57
N SER A 298 2.82 -9.79 5.48
CA SER A 298 1.57 -10.43 5.81
C SER A 298 0.55 -10.20 4.70
N LEU A 299 -0.46 -11.07 4.66
CA LEU A 299 -1.52 -11.03 3.67
C LEU A 299 -2.87 -10.87 4.36
N ASN A 300 -3.62 -9.86 3.93
CA ASN A 300 -5.04 -9.75 4.23
C ASN A 300 -5.84 -10.30 3.05
N VAL A 301 -6.37 -11.51 3.17
CA VAL A 301 -7.26 -12.06 2.14
C VAL A 301 -8.57 -11.29 2.18
N PHE A 302 -9.11 -10.89 1.04
CA PHE A 302 -10.39 -10.19 0.96
C PHE A 302 -11.39 -10.84 0.02
N SER A 303 -10.93 -11.70 -0.89
CA SER A 303 -11.79 -12.47 -1.79
C SER A 303 -11.19 -13.83 -2.13
N VAL A 304 -12.05 -14.74 -2.56
CA VAL A 304 -11.68 -16.05 -3.12
C VAL A 304 -12.42 -16.25 -4.43
N ILE A 305 -11.82 -17.02 -5.35
CA ILE A 305 -12.49 -17.49 -6.57
C ILE A 305 -12.84 -18.95 -6.39
N MET A 306 -14.13 -19.24 -6.46
CA MET A 306 -14.70 -20.59 -6.40
C MET A 306 -15.67 -20.75 -7.56
N ASP A 307 -15.60 -21.85 -8.31
CA ASP A 307 -16.51 -22.12 -9.43
C ASP A 307 -16.67 -20.95 -10.43
N TYR A 308 -15.56 -20.25 -10.71
CA TYR A 308 -15.50 -19.05 -11.57
C TYR A 308 -16.28 -17.84 -11.02
N GLU A 309 -16.63 -17.82 -9.74
CA GLU A 309 -17.26 -16.68 -9.06
C GLU A 309 -16.31 -16.05 -8.03
N ILE A 310 -16.23 -14.72 -8.02
CA ILE A 310 -15.52 -13.96 -6.98
C ILE A 310 -16.44 -13.81 -5.78
N VAL A 311 -16.03 -14.37 -4.65
CA VAL A 311 -16.73 -14.25 -3.37
C VAL A 311 -15.86 -13.43 -2.42
N SER A 312 -16.37 -12.27 -2.00
CA SER A 312 -15.69 -11.46 -0.98
C SER A 312 -15.97 -12.00 0.42
N ILE A 313 -14.96 -11.85 1.28
CA ILE A 313 -15.10 -12.08 2.71
C ILE A 313 -15.89 -10.93 3.31
N MET A 314 -16.76 -11.24 4.29
CA MET A 314 -17.46 -10.20 5.02
C MET A 314 -16.50 -9.63 6.08
N GLN A 315 -16.07 -8.38 5.87
CA GLN A 315 -15.30 -7.58 6.83
C GLN A 315 -16.24 -6.88 7.82
#